data_AF-A0A9X2GSQ4-F1
#
_entry.id   AF-A0A9X2GSQ4-F1
#
_cell.length_a   1.000
_cell.length_b   1.000
_cell.length_c   1.000
_cell.angle_alpha   90.00
_cell.angle_beta   90.00
_cell.angle_gamma   90.00
#
_symmetry.space_group_name_H-M   'P 1'
#
loop_
_entity.id
_entity.type
_entity.pdbx_description
1 polymer ?
#
loop_
_entity_poly.entity_id
_entity_poly.type
_entity_poly.pdbx_seq_one_letter_code
_entity_poly.pdbx_strand_id
1 'polypeptide(L)'
;MADIITVPGAIIGYRRNGRPIRLQAGGSEGAPEPQPVGDGGDSGQGQDDNKPAKTEPAKTEPAKGDGDGDDKPLGTGGQKALESERAKAREAQKRVRELEKQVERFENADKSELEKVTSRAEKAEQRVQRFIDRTVQLEVRAAAADFADPSDAAAFLELGSYVDDDGEVDTDRIKADLADLLKRKPHLGKQAGRKGPKPDPSQGPRGDGVPDLAAQIAEAEKAGNHGLAIRLKRRQAALTTTT
;
A
#
# COMPACT_ATOMS: atom_id res chain seq x y z
N MET A 1 55.84 10.84 12.12
CA MET A 1 55.20 11.51 10.98
C MET A 1 54.06 10.60 10.56
N ALA A 2 52.81 11.06 10.68
CA ALA A 2 51.63 10.23 10.44
C ALA A 2 51.29 10.25 8.95
N ASP A 3 51.26 9.08 8.32
CA ASP A 3 50.82 8.92 6.93
C ASP A 3 49.32 9.13 6.83
N ILE A 4 48.92 10.22 6.18
CA ILE A 4 47.51 10.54 5.89
C ILE A 4 47.12 9.75 4.65
N ILE A 5 46.48 8.60 4.86
CA ILE A 5 45.83 7.81 3.81
C ILE A 5 44.72 8.69 3.20
N THR A 6 45.00 9.22 2.02
CA THR A 6 44.15 10.19 1.33
C THR A 6 43.12 9.45 0.49
N VAL A 7 41.86 9.45 0.95
CA VAL A 7 40.74 8.78 0.29
C VAL A 7 40.28 9.62 -0.91
N PRO A 8 40.05 9.01 -2.10
CA PRO A 8 39.52 9.72 -3.26
C PRO A 8 38.15 10.35 -2.93
N GLY A 9 37.97 11.63 -3.30
CA GLY A 9 36.78 12.42 -2.94
C GLY A 9 36.90 13.27 -1.67
N ALA A 10 38.01 13.18 -0.92
CA ALA A 10 38.27 14.06 0.22
C ALA A 10 38.34 15.54 -0.21
N ILE A 11 37.72 16.42 0.58
CA ILE A 11 37.74 17.87 0.36
C ILE A 11 39.06 18.40 0.92
N ILE A 12 39.89 18.93 0.04
CA ILE A 12 41.24 19.41 0.35
C ILE A 12 41.24 20.92 0.63
N GLY A 13 40.17 21.60 0.25
CA GLY A 13 40.00 23.03 0.44
C GLY A 13 38.78 23.57 -0.28
N TYR A 14 38.59 24.89 -0.25
CA TYR A 14 37.49 25.59 -0.91
C TYR A 14 38.03 26.66 -1.85
N ARG A 15 37.40 26.83 -3.00
CA ARG A 15 37.68 27.92 -3.94
C ARG A 15 37.15 29.25 -3.39
N ARG A 16 37.60 30.38 -3.95
CA ARG A 16 37.15 31.74 -3.57
C ARG A 16 35.63 31.98 -3.73
N ASN A 17 34.96 31.12 -4.51
CA ASN A 17 33.51 31.09 -4.70
C ASN A 17 32.79 30.06 -3.79
N GLY A 18 33.46 29.53 -2.75
CA GLY A 18 32.88 28.64 -1.75
C GLY A 18 32.69 27.18 -2.19
N ARG A 19 33.09 26.80 -3.40
CA ARG A 19 32.94 25.41 -3.88
C ARG A 19 34.10 24.53 -3.38
N PRO A 20 33.84 23.31 -2.86
CA PRO A 20 34.88 22.42 -2.36
C PRO A 20 35.76 21.88 -3.50
N ILE A 21 37.05 21.79 -3.26
CA ILE A 21 38.06 21.18 -4.14
C ILE A 21 38.25 19.73 -3.67
N ARG A 22 37.99 18.78 -4.56
CA ARG A 22 38.13 17.34 -4.29
C ARG A 22 39.24 16.75 -5.14
N LEU A 23 39.99 15.79 -4.59
CA LEU A 23 40.97 14.98 -5.31
C LEU A 23 40.22 14.01 -6.24
N GLN A 24 40.35 14.20 -7.55
CA GLN A 24 39.94 13.20 -8.54
C GLN A 24 41.07 12.18 -8.70
N ALA A 25 40.78 10.92 -8.41
CA ALA A 25 41.65 9.80 -8.74
C ALA A 25 41.40 9.40 -10.20
N GLY A 26 42.44 9.45 -11.03
CA GLY A 26 42.39 9.00 -12.42
C GLY A 26 43.19 9.89 -13.35
N GLY A 27 44.45 9.53 -13.60
CA GLY A 27 45.26 10.08 -14.69
C GLY A 27 45.02 9.28 -15.98
N SER A 28 44.86 10.00 -17.09
CA SER A 28 45.29 9.56 -18.40
C SER A 28 45.97 10.74 -19.09
N GLU A 29 47.13 10.46 -19.63
CA GLU A 29 48.05 11.33 -20.35
C GLU A 29 47.40 12.08 -21.51
N GLY A 30 48.02 13.19 -21.93
CA GLY A 30 47.79 13.78 -23.24
C GLY A 30 47.17 15.18 -23.20
N ALA A 31 47.99 16.20 -22.98
CA ALA A 31 47.68 17.55 -23.41
C ALA A 31 47.57 17.58 -24.95
N PRO A 32 46.46 18.07 -25.55
CA PRO A 32 46.50 18.47 -26.93
C PRO A 32 47.01 19.92 -27.04
N GLU A 33 48.16 20.07 -27.70
CA GLU A 33 48.64 21.34 -28.24
C GLU A 33 47.59 21.96 -29.18
N PRO A 34 47.51 23.30 -29.26
CA PRO A 34 46.67 23.99 -30.25
C PRO A 34 47.35 23.97 -31.63
N GLN A 35 46.63 23.51 -32.65
CA GLN A 35 47.05 23.57 -34.06
C GLN A 35 46.00 24.34 -34.90
N PRO A 36 46.43 24.96 -36.03
CA PRO A 36 45.91 26.23 -36.51
C PRO A 36 44.76 26.11 -37.53
N VAL A 37 44.10 27.25 -37.72
CA VAL A 37 43.14 27.56 -38.80
C VAL A 37 43.76 27.32 -40.19
N GLY A 38 43.03 26.61 -41.05
CA GLY A 38 43.35 26.38 -42.46
C GLY A 38 42.11 26.53 -43.33
N ASP A 39 42.21 27.46 -44.27
CA ASP A 39 41.22 28.01 -45.22
C ASP A 39 41.31 27.31 -46.60
N GLY A 40 40.22 27.36 -47.39
CA GLY A 40 40.10 26.89 -48.78
C GLY A 40 39.65 25.43 -48.93
N GLY A 41 38.52 25.05 -49.54
CA GLY A 41 37.81 25.61 -50.69
C GLY A 41 38.16 24.80 -51.95
N ASP A 42 37.26 23.93 -52.43
CA ASP A 42 36.94 23.75 -53.86
C ASP A 42 35.85 22.68 -54.08
N SER A 43 35.08 22.95 -55.11
CA SER A 43 33.85 22.40 -55.66
C SER A 43 33.95 21.02 -56.32
N GLY A 44 32.82 20.30 -56.34
CA GLY A 44 32.64 19.06 -57.09
C GLY A 44 31.18 18.63 -57.15
N GLN A 45 30.48 19.07 -58.19
CA GLN A 45 29.09 18.75 -58.54
C GLN A 45 28.86 17.25 -58.80
N GLY A 46 27.66 16.78 -58.45
CA GLY A 46 27.11 15.49 -58.86
C GLY A 46 25.61 15.45 -58.59
N GLN A 47 24.83 16.01 -59.52
CA GLN A 47 23.37 15.85 -59.61
C GLN A 47 23.02 14.38 -59.85
N ASP A 48 22.03 13.87 -59.13
CA ASP A 48 21.13 12.86 -59.69
C ASP A 48 19.71 13.05 -59.10
N ASP A 49 18.78 13.21 -60.03
CA ASP A 49 17.38 13.54 -59.83
C ASP A 49 16.57 12.32 -59.36
N ASN A 50 15.80 12.44 -58.27
CA ASN A 50 14.47 11.82 -58.23
C ASN A 50 13.50 12.44 -57.20
N LYS A 51 12.76 13.43 -57.69
CA LYS A 51 11.35 13.80 -57.40
C LYS A 51 10.64 13.07 -56.22
N PRO A 52 10.29 13.78 -55.13
CA PRO A 52 9.40 13.24 -54.09
C PRO A 52 7.92 13.43 -54.47
N ALA A 53 7.17 12.33 -54.46
CA ALA A 53 5.72 12.34 -54.60
C ALA A 53 5.07 12.86 -53.30
N LYS A 54 4.31 13.96 -53.43
CA LYS A 54 3.38 14.48 -52.43
C LYS A 54 2.34 13.41 -52.09
N THR A 55 2.22 13.06 -50.81
CA THR A 55 1.01 12.45 -50.26
C THR A 55 0.58 13.32 -49.09
N GLU A 56 -0.53 14.03 -49.27
CA GLU A 56 -1.15 14.90 -48.28
C GLU A 56 -1.63 14.05 -47.09
N PRO A 57 -1.34 14.42 -45.84
CA PRO A 57 -1.99 13.83 -44.68
C PRO A 57 -3.39 14.44 -44.53
N ALA A 58 -4.42 13.62 -44.73
CA ALA A 58 -5.80 13.94 -44.42
C ALA A 58 -5.93 14.26 -42.92
N LYS A 59 -6.46 15.46 -42.62
CA LYS A 59 -6.86 15.89 -41.29
C LYS A 59 -8.06 15.04 -40.83
N THR A 60 -7.85 14.16 -39.85
CA THR A 60 -8.94 13.63 -39.02
C THR A 60 -9.11 14.56 -37.83
N GLU A 61 -10.27 15.24 -37.78
CA GLU A 61 -10.70 16.05 -36.64
C GLU A 61 -10.87 15.18 -35.39
N PRO A 62 -10.46 15.63 -34.19
CA PRO A 62 -10.83 14.97 -32.95
C PRO A 62 -12.29 15.33 -32.63
N ALA A 63 -13.16 14.32 -32.62
CA ALA A 63 -14.50 14.44 -32.06
C ALA A 63 -14.39 14.77 -30.56
N LYS A 64 -14.92 15.92 -30.17
CA LYS A 64 -15.29 16.24 -28.78
C LYS A 64 -16.24 15.15 -28.27
N GLY A 65 -15.81 14.39 -27.27
CA GLY A 65 -16.68 13.62 -26.40
C GLY A 65 -16.76 14.33 -25.06
N ASP A 66 -17.87 15.02 -24.82
CA ASP A 66 -18.24 15.61 -23.55
C ASP A 66 -18.24 14.54 -22.44
N GLY A 67 -17.73 14.93 -21.27
CA GLY A 67 -17.79 14.10 -20.08
C GLY A 67 -19.22 14.03 -19.56
N ASP A 68 -19.70 12.82 -19.32
CA ASP A 68 -20.75 12.59 -18.34
C ASP A 68 -20.49 11.24 -17.67
N GLY A 69 -20.48 11.28 -16.34
CA GLY A 69 -20.13 10.15 -15.49
C GLY A 69 -21.28 9.17 -15.42
N ASP A 70 -21.12 8.02 -16.08
CA ASP A 70 -21.87 6.82 -15.83
C ASP A 70 -20.94 5.64 -16.12
N ASP A 71 -20.93 4.63 -15.24
CA ASP A 71 -20.24 3.33 -15.37
C ASP A 71 -20.76 2.55 -16.59
N LYS A 72 -20.59 3.09 -17.79
CA LYS A 72 -20.77 2.37 -19.04
C LYS A 72 -19.53 1.51 -19.25
N PRO A 73 -19.68 0.20 -19.51
CA PRO A 73 -18.56 -0.65 -19.84
C PRO A 73 -17.79 0.01 -20.98
N LEU A 74 -16.50 0.26 -20.74
CA LEU A 74 -15.57 0.75 -21.75
C LEU A 74 -15.86 -0.04 -23.03
N GLY A 75 -16.28 0.64 -24.10
CA GLY A 75 -16.66 -0.04 -25.34
C GLY A 75 -15.53 -0.95 -25.84
N THR A 76 -15.80 -1.76 -26.85
CA THR A 76 -14.80 -2.73 -27.37
C THR A 76 -13.44 -2.11 -27.70
N GLY A 77 -13.39 -0.83 -28.07
CA GLY A 77 -12.15 -0.05 -28.22
C GLY A 77 -11.42 0.28 -26.91
N GLY A 78 -12.14 0.66 -25.86
CA GLY A 78 -11.57 0.95 -24.53
C GLY A 78 -11.08 -0.31 -23.81
N GLN A 79 -11.78 -1.44 -23.97
CA GLN A 79 -11.29 -2.74 -23.49
C GLN A 79 -9.98 -3.15 -24.20
N LYS A 80 -9.93 -3.02 -25.54
CA LYS A 80 -8.70 -3.29 -26.31
C LYS A 80 -7.54 -2.34 -25.94
N ALA A 81 -7.83 -1.08 -25.65
CA ALA A 81 -6.82 -0.11 -25.22
C ALA A 81 -6.23 -0.50 -23.85
N LEU A 82 -7.07 -0.85 -22.87
CA LEU A 82 -6.63 -1.34 -21.56
C LEU A 82 -5.86 -2.66 -21.66
N GLU A 83 -6.29 -3.59 -22.52
CA GLU A 83 -5.57 -4.84 -22.75
C GLU A 83 -4.20 -4.59 -23.37
N SER A 84 -4.10 -3.68 -24.36
CA SER A 84 -2.83 -3.28 -24.96
C SER A 84 -1.91 -2.60 -23.95
N GLU A 85 -2.44 -1.73 -23.10
CA GLU A 85 -1.67 -1.08 -22.04
C GLU A 85 -1.18 -2.09 -21.00
N ARG A 86 -2.05 -3.00 -20.55
CA ARG A 86 -1.66 -4.08 -19.64
C ARG A 86 -0.63 -5.02 -20.27
N ALA A 87 -0.73 -5.31 -21.57
CA ALA A 87 0.25 -6.12 -22.28
C ALA A 87 1.61 -5.41 -22.32
N LYS A 88 1.65 -4.12 -22.69
CA LYS A 88 2.87 -3.30 -22.67
C LYS A 88 3.47 -3.20 -21.25
N ALA A 89 2.65 -3.03 -20.23
CA ALA A 89 3.10 -2.99 -18.84
C ALA A 89 3.71 -4.33 -18.40
N ARG A 90 3.10 -5.46 -18.77
CA ARG A 90 3.64 -6.80 -18.51
C ARG A 90 4.96 -7.04 -19.24
N GLU A 91 5.06 -6.61 -20.49
CA GLU A 91 6.31 -6.70 -21.26
C GLU A 91 7.41 -5.83 -20.68
N ALA A 92 7.10 -4.60 -20.28
CA ALA A 92 8.04 -3.71 -19.59
C ALA A 92 8.51 -4.34 -18.28
N GLN A 93 7.61 -4.86 -17.45
CA GLN A 93 7.97 -5.58 -16.22
C GLN A 93 8.86 -6.79 -16.48
N LYS A 94 8.59 -7.58 -17.53
CA LYS A 94 9.44 -8.70 -17.93
C LYS A 94 10.85 -8.22 -18.32
N ARG A 95 10.95 -7.15 -19.11
CA ARG A 95 12.23 -6.56 -19.51
C ARG A 95 13.01 -6.02 -18.30
N VAL A 96 12.34 -5.34 -17.37
CA VAL A 96 12.95 -4.85 -16.13
C VAL A 96 13.53 -6.02 -15.34
N ARG A 97 12.75 -7.08 -15.10
CA ARG A 97 13.23 -8.27 -14.37
C ARG A 97 14.39 -8.98 -15.07
N GLU A 98 14.39 -9.03 -16.40
CA GLU A 98 15.47 -9.65 -17.15
C GLU A 98 16.75 -8.80 -17.07
N LEU A 99 16.63 -7.47 -17.18
CA LEU A 99 17.75 -6.54 -17.00
C LEU A 99 18.30 -6.59 -15.57
N GLU A 100 17.44 -6.64 -14.55
CA GLU A 100 17.85 -6.80 -13.14
C GLU A 100 18.67 -8.09 -12.96
N LYS A 101 18.25 -9.21 -13.55
CA LYS A 101 19.01 -10.46 -13.53
C LYS A 101 20.35 -10.35 -14.26
N GLN A 102 20.40 -9.65 -15.38
CA GLN A 102 21.65 -9.44 -16.13
C GLN A 102 22.63 -8.58 -15.35
N VAL A 103 22.16 -7.46 -14.78
CA VAL A 103 22.95 -6.60 -13.89
C VAL A 103 23.46 -7.40 -12.70
N GLU A 104 22.61 -8.19 -12.04
CA GLU A 104 23.03 -9.04 -10.92
C GLU A 104 24.06 -10.09 -11.35
N ARG A 105 23.97 -10.64 -12.57
CA ARG A 105 24.99 -11.56 -13.10
C ARG A 105 26.32 -10.88 -13.35
N PHE A 106 26.34 -9.67 -13.92
CA PHE A 106 27.57 -8.90 -14.13
C PHE A 106 28.21 -8.49 -12.81
N GLU A 107 27.42 -7.94 -11.88
CA GLU A 107 27.90 -7.61 -10.53
C GLU A 107 28.44 -8.84 -9.78
N ASN A 108 27.82 -10.00 -9.96
CA ASN A 108 28.30 -11.24 -9.38
C ASN A 108 29.48 -11.85 -10.15
N ALA A 109 29.72 -11.51 -11.42
CA ALA A 109 30.88 -11.98 -12.17
C ALA A 109 32.15 -11.21 -11.75
N ASP A 110 32.00 -9.91 -11.49
CA ASP A 110 33.10 -9.02 -11.13
C ASP A 110 33.53 -9.13 -9.65
N LYS A 111 32.68 -9.70 -8.80
CA LYS A 111 32.98 -9.93 -7.38
C LYS A 111 33.85 -11.19 -7.18
N SER A 112 34.79 -11.11 -6.25
CA SER A 112 35.47 -12.27 -5.69
C SER A 112 34.48 -13.21 -4.97
N GLU A 113 34.83 -14.48 -4.76
CA GLU A 113 33.95 -15.42 -4.03
C GLU A 113 33.63 -14.93 -2.61
N LEU A 114 34.59 -14.26 -1.95
CA LEU A 114 34.43 -13.67 -0.64
C LEU A 114 33.43 -12.50 -0.65
N GLU A 115 33.48 -11.64 -1.67
CA GLU A 115 32.51 -10.55 -1.87
C GLU A 115 31.10 -11.06 -2.21
N LYS A 116 30.99 -12.19 -2.92
CA LYS A 116 29.69 -12.82 -3.19
C LYS A 116 29.08 -13.40 -1.91
N VAL A 117 29.88 -14.04 -1.07
CA VAL A 117 29.42 -14.63 0.19
C VAL A 117 29.01 -13.54 1.18
N THR A 118 29.83 -12.50 1.35
CA THR A 118 29.51 -11.34 2.21
C THR A 118 28.26 -10.60 1.73
N SER A 119 28.15 -10.30 0.42
CA SER A 119 26.95 -9.65 -0.12
C SER A 119 25.68 -10.50 0.06
N ARG A 120 25.79 -11.83 -0.03
CA ARG A 120 24.64 -12.73 0.24
C ARG A 120 24.26 -12.74 1.73
N ALA A 121 25.25 -12.73 2.62
CA ALA A 121 25.03 -12.65 4.07
C ALA A 121 24.35 -11.33 4.43
N GLU A 122 24.87 -10.19 3.98
CA GLU A 122 24.25 -8.87 4.19
C GLU A 122 22.82 -8.80 3.65
N LYS A 123 22.57 -9.32 2.44
CA LYS A 123 21.21 -9.40 1.88
C LYS A 123 20.30 -10.32 2.70
N ALA A 124 20.83 -11.38 3.32
CA ALA A 124 20.06 -12.25 4.21
C ALA A 124 19.72 -11.53 5.51
N GLU A 125 20.70 -10.90 6.16
CA GLU A 125 20.53 -10.11 7.38
C GLU A 125 19.52 -8.97 7.18
N GLN A 126 19.64 -8.20 6.09
CA GLN A 126 18.68 -7.15 5.77
C GLN A 126 17.26 -7.68 5.56
N ARG A 127 17.10 -8.90 5.03
CA ARG A 127 15.77 -9.51 4.87
C ARG A 127 15.21 -9.90 6.24
N VAL A 128 16.03 -10.52 7.09
CA VAL A 128 15.64 -10.89 8.46
C VAL A 128 15.23 -9.64 9.24
N GLN A 129 16.04 -8.58 9.21
CA GLN A 129 15.73 -7.33 9.89
C GLN A 129 14.38 -6.74 9.43
N ARG A 130 14.12 -6.71 8.12
CA ARG A 130 12.84 -6.24 7.58
C ARG A 130 11.66 -7.12 8.02
N PHE A 131 11.87 -8.41 8.23
CA PHE A 131 10.83 -9.30 8.76
C PHE A 131 10.57 -9.00 10.23
N ILE A 132 11.62 -8.86 11.05
CA ILE A 132 11.52 -8.48 12.46
C ILE A 132 10.77 -7.15 12.60
N ASP A 133 11.17 -6.11 11.86
CA ASP A 133 10.52 -4.79 11.91
C ASP A 133 9.03 -4.87 11.58
N ARG A 134 8.66 -5.70 10.59
CA ARG A 134 7.25 -5.94 10.23
C ARG A 134 6.52 -6.70 11.32
N THR A 135 7.14 -7.71 11.91
CA THR A 135 6.54 -8.50 12.99
C THR A 135 6.23 -7.60 14.18
N VAL A 136 7.18 -6.76 14.62
CA VAL A 136 6.93 -5.81 15.71
C VAL A 136 5.79 -4.85 15.37
N GLN A 137 5.77 -4.30 14.14
CA GLN A 137 4.67 -3.42 13.72
C GLN A 137 3.30 -4.12 13.75
N LEU A 138 3.24 -5.39 13.34
CA LEU A 138 2.01 -6.17 13.38
C LEU A 138 1.58 -6.48 14.81
N GLU A 139 2.52 -6.80 15.68
CA GLU A 139 2.25 -7.08 17.10
C GLU A 139 1.75 -5.82 17.82
N VAL A 140 2.39 -4.67 17.59
CA VAL A 140 1.93 -3.38 18.11
C VAL A 140 0.51 -3.07 17.61
N ARG A 141 0.23 -3.27 16.33
CA ARG A 141 -1.13 -3.07 15.77
C ARG A 141 -2.14 -4.04 16.37
N ALA A 142 -1.76 -5.30 16.61
CA ALA A 142 -2.61 -6.30 17.23
C ALA A 142 -2.92 -5.95 18.70
N ALA A 143 -1.92 -5.47 19.44
CA ALA A 143 -2.06 -5.05 20.83
C ALA A 143 -2.79 -3.70 20.99
N ALA A 144 -2.80 -2.85 19.96
CA ALA A 144 -3.44 -1.53 19.95
C ALA A 144 -4.98 -1.57 19.78
N ALA A 145 -5.66 -2.59 20.29
CA ALA A 145 -7.10 -2.77 20.14
C ALA A 145 -7.92 -1.62 20.74
N ASP A 146 -7.40 -0.90 21.73
CA ASP A 146 -8.08 0.22 22.39
C ASP A 146 -7.83 1.58 21.72
N PHE A 147 -7.01 1.63 20.67
CA PHE A 147 -6.72 2.84 19.91
C PHE A 147 -7.80 3.10 18.86
N ALA A 148 -8.07 4.39 18.59
CA ALA A 148 -8.97 4.80 17.53
C ALA A 148 -8.47 4.33 16.15
N ASP A 149 -7.16 4.46 15.91
CA ASP A 149 -6.45 3.83 14.79
C ASP A 149 -5.28 2.98 15.32
N PRO A 150 -5.28 1.65 15.10
CA PRO A 150 -4.17 0.78 15.48
C PRO A 150 -2.83 1.15 14.84
N SER A 151 -2.84 1.85 13.70
CA SER A 151 -1.63 2.26 12.98
C SER A 151 -0.90 3.41 13.68
N ASP A 152 -1.63 4.29 14.36
CA ASP A 152 -1.06 5.44 15.08
C ASP A 152 -0.17 5.01 16.24
N ALA A 153 -0.51 3.87 16.88
CA ALA A 153 0.26 3.32 17.98
C ALA A 153 1.74 3.10 17.64
N ALA A 154 2.03 2.58 16.43
CA ALA A 154 3.40 2.34 15.98
C ALA A 154 4.20 3.63 15.72
N ALA A 155 3.53 4.77 15.49
CA ALA A 155 4.20 6.06 15.26
C ALA A 155 4.71 6.70 16.56
N PHE A 156 4.16 6.32 17.72
CA PHE A 156 4.51 6.90 19.02
C PHE A 156 5.42 6.00 19.87
N LEU A 157 5.76 4.81 19.38
CA LEU A 157 6.60 3.83 20.07
C LEU A 157 7.92 3.60 19.33
N GLU A 158 8.98 3.31 20.08
CA GLU A 158 10.28 2.93 19.54
C GLU A 158 10.34 1.43 19.25
N LEU A 159 9.95 1.04 18.02
CA LEU A 159 9.78 -0.36 17.60
C LEU A 159 11.01 -1.24 17.87
N GLY A 160 12.23 -0.73 17.70
CA GLY A 160 13.46 -1.50 17.90
C GLY A 160 13.74 -1.89 19.36
N SER A 161 13.10 -1.21 20.33
CA SER A 161 13.32 -1.46 21.76
C SER A 161 12.59 -2.67 22.32
N TYR A 162 11.69 -3.27 21.53
CA TYR A 162 10.85 -4.41 21.90
C TYR A 162 11.37 -5.75 21.39
N VAL A 163 12.53 -5.76 20.73
CA VAL A 163 13.16 -6.97 20.21
C VAL A 163 14.38 -7.26 21.07
N ASP A 164 14.53 -8.49 21.52
CA ASP A 164 15.71 -8.93 22.25
C ASP A 164 16.84 -9.38 21.30
N ASP A 165 17.97 -9.79 21.87
CA ASP A 165 19.13 -10.25 21.12
C ASP A 165 18.86 -11.55 20.33
N ASP A 166 17.83 -12.32 20.72
CA ASP A 166 17.41 -13.55 20.05
C ASP A 166 16.40 -13.28 18.91
N GLY A 167 15.90 -12.04 18.78
CA GLY A 167 14.94 -11.63 17.77
C GLY A 167 13.48 -11.84 18.17
N GLU A 168 13.22 -12.15 19.44
CA GLU A 168 11.88 -12.33 19.99
C GLU A 168 11.27 -10.98 20.38
N VAL A 169 9.94 -10.86 20.21
CA VAL A 169 9.21 -9.62 20.47
C VAL A 169 8.60 -9.65 21.87
N ASP A 170 8.96 -8.67 22.70
CA ASP A 170 8.41 -8.51 24.06
C ASP A 170 6.98 -7.93 24.00
N THR A 171 6.01 -8.83 23.85
CA THR A 171 4.58 -8.46 23.76
C THR A 171 4.03 -7.84 25.03
N ASP A 172 4.58 -8.18 26.20
CA ASP A 172 4.09 -7.69 27.49
C ASP A 172 4.52 -6.25 27.71
N ARG A 173 5.78 -5.92 27.36
CA ARG A 173 6.26 -4.55 27.36
C ARG A 173 5.50 -3.68 26.35
N ILE A 174 5.22 -4.19 25.14
CA ILE A 174 4.39 -3.48 24.15
C ILE A 174 3.04 -3.11 24.75
N LYS A 175 2.33 -4.05 25.40
CA LYS A 175 1.02 -3.78 26.01
C LYS A 175 1.11 -2.74 27.13
N ALA A 176 2.14 -2.83 27.97
CA ALA A 176 2.37 -1.86 29.05
C ALA A 176 2.59 -0.44 28.49
N ASP A 177 3.48 -0.30 27.51
CA ASP A 177 3.80 0.99 26.91
C ASP A 177 2.63 1.58 26.12
N LEU A 178 1.81 0.73 25.47
CA LEU A 178 0.56 1.15 24.83
C LEU A 178 -0.47 1.67 25.84
N ALA A 179 -0.64 0.98 26.99
CA ALA A 179 -1.53 1.44 28.04
C ALA A 179 -1.06 2.79 28.63
N ASP A 180 0.24 2.96 28.83
CA ASP A 180 0.82 4.22 29.30
C ASP A 180 0.78 5.33 28.25
N LEU A 181 0.84 4.98 26.96
CA LEU A 181 0.61 5.91 25.86
C LEU A 181 -0.83 6.44 25.86
N LEU A 182 -1.83 5.58 26.05
CA LEU A 182 -3.23 6.00 26.15
C LEU A 182 -3.49 6.91 27.35
N LYS A 183 -2.84 6.66 28.50
CA LYS A 183 -2.92 7.55 29.67
C LYS A 183 -2.35 8.94 29.36
N ARG A 184 -1.22 9.01 28.63
CA ARG A 184 -0.56 10.27 28.25
C ARG A 184 -1.30 11.00 27.12
N LYS A 185 -1.89 10.26 26.20
CA LYS A 185 -2.56 10.76 24.99
C LYS A 185 -3.95 10.14 24.86
N PRO A 186 -4.92 10.57 25.68
CA PRO A 186 -6.26 9.97 25.70
C PRO A 186 -7.03 10.14 24.38
N HIS A 187 -6.65 11.11 23.54
CA HIS A 187 -7.24 11.32 22.22
C HIS A 187 -6.91 10.21 21.21
N LEU A 188 -5.87 9.40 21.47
CA LEU A 188 -5.54 8.24 20.64
C LEU A 188 -6.44 7.04 20.95
N GLY A 189 -7.11 7.03 22.10
CA GLY A 189 -8.02 5.96 22.49
C GLY A 189 -9.34 6.02 21.73
N LYS A 190 -9.99 4.86 21.58
CA LYS A 190 -11.36 4.79 21.08
C LYS A 190 -12.27 5.64 21.95
N GLN A 191 -12.97 6.58 21.33
CA GLN A 191 -14.05 7.26 22.01
C GLN A 191 -15.13 6.21 22.32
N ALA A 192 -15.47 6.06 23.60
CA ALA A 192 -16.64 5.29 23.98
C ALA A 192 -17.85 5.90 23.26
N GLY A 193 -18.37 5.18 22.26
CA GLY A 193 -19.54 5.61 21.53
C GLY A 193 -20.65 5.96 22.51
N ARG A 194 -21.30 7.10 22.32
CA ARG A 194 -22.51 7.42 23.09
C ARG A 194 -23.44 6.24 22.90
N LYS A 195 -23.73 5.51 24.00
CA LYS A 195 -24.72 4.44 23.96
C LYS A 195 -25.98 5.05 23.38
N GLY A 196 -26.40 4.56 22.20
CA GLY A 196 -27.63 5.02 21.58
C GLY A 196 -28.79 4.89 22.57
N PRO A 197 -29.83 5.72 22.46
CA PRO A 197 -31.02 5.53 23.25
C PRO A 197 -31.48 4.08 23.09
N LYS A 198 -31.81 3.43 24.22
CA LYS A 198 -32.32 2.06 24.19
C LYS A 198 -33.53 2.03 23.24
N PRO A 199 -33.65 1.03 22.34
CA PRO A 199 -34.81 0.90 21.48
C PRO A 199 -36.07 0.94 22.34
N ASP A 200 -36.98 1.86 22.03
CA ASP A 200 -38.25 1.96 22.73
C ASP A 200 -39.11 0.74 22.35
N PRO A 201 -39.49 -0.12 23.31
CA PRO A 201 -40.37 -1.26 23.05
C PRO A 201 -41.75 -0.87 22.49
N SER A 202 -42.12 0.41 22.45
CA SER A 202 -43.34 0.91 21.79
C SER A 202 -43.20 1.22 20.30
N GLN A 203 -41.98 1.23 19.74
CA GLN A 203 -41.75 1.68 18.36
C GLN A 203 -41.50 0.56 17.35
N GLY A 204 -41.72 -0.70 17.73
CA GLY A 204 -41.76 -1.85 16.81
C GLY A 204 -43.15 -2.50 16.79
N PRO A 205 -43.43 -3.39 15.82
CA PRO A 205 -44.61 -4.24 15.88
C PRO A 205 -44.50 -5.08 17.16
N ARG A 206 -45.25 -4.67 18.18
CA ARG A 206 -45.51 -5.53 19.32
C ARG A 206 -46.32 -6.68 18.72
N GLY A 207 -45.76 -7.89 18.70
CA GLY A 207 -46.57 -9.09 18.45
C GLY A 207 -47.82 -8.94 19.32
N ASP A 208 -48.98 -8.89 18.67
CA ASP A 208 -50.18 -8.29 19.22
C ASP A 208 -50.40 -8.76 20.65
N GLY A 209 -50.53 -7.80 21.57
CA GLY A 209 -50.77 -8.01 23.00
C GLY A 209 -52.15 -8.61 23.30
N VAL A 210 -52.58 -9.57 22.51
CA VAL A 210 -53.67 -10.48 22.77
C VAL A 210 -53.03 -11.63 23.55
N PRO A 211 -53.40 -11.87 24.82
CA PRO A 211 -52.86 -13.01 25.55
C PRO A 211 -53.08 -14.27 24.71
N ASP A 212 -52.09 -15.14 24.63
CA ASP A 212 -52.22 -16.41 23.90
C ASP A 212 -53.55 -17.10 24.29
N LEU A 213 -54.22 -17.77 23.35
CA LEU A 213 -55.52 -18.39 23.60
C LEU A 213 -55.47 -19.30 24.82
N ALA A 214 -54.33 -19.97 25.04
CA ALA A 214 -54.07 -20.76 26.25
C ALA A 214 -54.05 -19.92 27.54
N ALA A 215 -53.42 -18.74 27.51
CA ALA A 215 -53.40 -17.80 28.63
C ALA A 215 -54.81 -17.24 28.94
N GLN A 216 -55.61 -16.93 27.92
CA GLN A 216 -57.00 -16.49 28.09
C GLN A 216 -57.89 -17.59 28.69
N ILE A 217 -57.68 -18.84 28.30
CA ILE A 217 -58.39 -20.00 28.86
C ILE A 217 -58.06 -20.13 30.36
N ALA A 218 -56.77 -20.09 30.71
CA ALA A 218 -56.32 -20.21 32.09
C ALA A 218 -56.85 -19.07 32.97
N GLU A 219 -56.87 -17.83 32.46
CA GLU A 219 -57.42 -16.68 33.17
C GLU A 219 -58.93 -16.79 33.36
N ALA A 220 -59.67 -17.23 32.34
CA ALA A 220 -61.11 -17.45 32.43
C ALA A 220 -61.49 -18.56 33.43
N GLU A 221 -60.69 -19.63 33.51
CA GLU A 221 -60.86 -20.69 34.51
C GLU A 221 -60.55 -20.18 35.92
N LYS A 222 -59.46 -19.42 36.08
CA LYS A 222 -59.08 -18.81 37.36
C LYS A 222 -60.12 -17.80 37.85
N ALA A 223 -60.78 -17.09 36.93
CA ALA A 223 -61.88 -16.16 37.21
C ALA A 223 -63.23 -16.86 37.43
N GLY A 224 -63.31 -18.20 37.33
CA GLY A 224 -64.56 -18.96 37.48
C GLY A 224 -65.55 -18.81 36.32
N ASN A 225 -65.14 -18.18 35.21
CA ASN A 225 -65.98 -17.96 34.04
C ASN A 225 -65.92 -19.15 33.08
N HIS A 226 -66.53 -20.26 33.49
CA HIS A 226 -66.49 -21.52 32.76
C HIS A 226 -67.10 -21.44 31.36
N GLY A 227 -68.13 -20.59 31.16
CA GLY A 227 -68.75 -20.39 29.85
C GLY A 227 -67.79 -19.78 28.83
N LEU A 228 -66.98 -18.80 29.26
CA LEU A 228 -65.95 -18.19 28.45
C LEU A 228 -64.82 -19.18 28.14
N ALA A 229 -64.35 -19.93 29.14
CA ALA A 229 -63.30 -20.95 28.97
C ALA A 229 -63.68 -22.04 27.94
N ILE A 230 -64.91 -22.55 27.98
CA ILE A 230 -65.40 -23.56 27.02
C ILE A 230 -65.41 -23.01 25.60
N ARG A 231 -65.84 -21.75 25.42
CA ARG A 231 -65.87 -21.09 24.11
C ARG A 231 -64.47 -20.94 23.52
N LEU A 232 -63.50 -20.54 24.34
CA LEU A 232 -62.11 -20.40 23.92
C LEU A 232 -61.47 -21.75 23.59
N LYS A 233 -61.72 -22.80 24.38
CA LYS A 233 -61.25 -24.16 24.08
C LYS A 233 -61.78 -24.70 22.74
N ARG A 234 -63.05 -24.44 22.42
CA ARG A 234 -63.64 -24.80 21.11
C ARG A 234 -62.97 -24.03 19.96
N ARG A 235 -62.67 -22.74 20.17
CA ARG A 235 -61.95 -21.92 19.19
C ARG A 235 -60.53 -22.44 18.96
N GLN A 236 -59.83 -22.82 20.02
CA GLN A 236 -58.50 -23.42 19.95
C GLN A 236 -58.54 -24.74 19.15
N ALA A 237 -59.49 -25.62 19.45
CA ALA A 237 -59.66 -26.89 18.72
C ALA A 237 -59.95 -26.67 17.22
N ALA A 238 -60.81 -25.70 16.89
CA ALA A 238 -61.13 -25.36 15.51
C ALA A 238 -59.90 -24.87 14.71
N LEU A 239 -59.06 -24.03 15.33
CA LEU A 239 -57.83 -23.55 14.71
C LEU A 239 -56.81 -24.67 14.49
N THR A 240 -56.74 -25.65 15.40
CA THR A 240 -55.83 -26.81 15.25
C THR A 240 -56.30 -27.84 14.22
N THR A 241 -57.59 -27.89 13.89
CA THR A 241 -58.14 -28.81 12.88
C THR A 241 -58.07 -28.31 11.44
N THR A 242 -57.70 -27.05 11.21
CA THR A 242 -57.60 -26.44 9.86
C THR A 242 -56.15 -26.45 9.34
N THR A 243 -55.33 -27.40 9.77
CA THR A 243 -53.95 -27.60 9.31
C THR A 243 -53.75 -29.07 8.99
#